data_AF-A0AAV5TA76-F1
#
_entry.id   AF-A0AAV5TA76-F1
#
_cell.length_a   1.000
_cell.length_b   1.000
_cell.length_c   1.000
_cell.angle_alpha   90.00
_cell.angle_beta   90.00
_cell.angle_gamma   90.00
#
_symmetry.space_group_name_H-M   'P 1'
#
loop_
_entity.id
_entity.type
_entity.pdbx_description
1 polymer ?
#
loop_
_entity_poly.entity_id
_entity_poly.type
_entity_poly.pdbx_seq_one_letter_code
_entity_poly.pdbx_strand_id
1 'polypeptide(L)'
;PRWRNIFKSNATFWWSFLSGIAQLLYVFGYLGAIRLTFMPTAYKTTHYRQPLLDHNGIDILRIESGYVACIFRMPSYDPSLPDVWQTDALISISIALTLFLPAVAIIVICSLLILRKLRIAKSTDISPQMRATQHQLLK
;
A
#
# COMPACT_ATOMS: atom_id res chain seq x y z
N PRO A 1 8.87 -36.05 12.75
CA PRO A 1 9.05 -35.43 11.40
C PRO A 1 9.93 -34.17 11.44
N ARG A 2 11.09 -34.20 10.76
CA ARG A 2 12.11 -33.13 10.71
C ARG A 2 11.55 -31.75 10.31
N TRP A 3 10.48 -31.71 9.53
CA TRP A 3 9.76 -30.50 9.12
C TRP A 3 9.29 -29.64 10.30
N ARG A 4 8.86 -30.25 11.41
CA ARG A 4 8.30 -29.53 12.56
C ARG A 4 9.31 -28.62 13.28
N ASN A 5 10.61 -28.91 13.16
CA ASN A 5 11.68 -28.08 13.74
C ASN A 5 12.06 -26.91 12.82
N ILE A 6 11.94 -27.07 11.50
CA ILE A 6 12.18 -25.99 10.52
C ILE A 6 11.17 -24.86 10.73
N PHE A 7 9.91 -25.19 11.03
CA PHE A 7 8.86 -24.20 11.34
C PHE A 7 9.04 -23.53 12.71
N LYS A 8 9.65 -24.19 13.70
CA LYS A 8 9.82 -23.60 15.04
C LYS A 8 11.04 -22.70 15.17
N SER A 9 12.10 -22.91 14.38
CA SER A 9 13.37 -22.19 14.56
C SER A 9 13.69 -21.16 13.46
N ASN A 10 13.01 -21.18 12.31
CA ASN A 10 13.27 -20.20 11.26
C ASN A 10 12.38 -18.98 11.40
N ALA A 11 12.85 -17.99 12.17
CA ALA A 11 12.24 -16.67 12.23
C ALA A 11 12.01 -16.08 10.83
N THR A 12 12.94 -16.31 9.90
CA THR A 12 12.86 -15.90 8.49
C THR A 12 11.63 -16.45 7.77
N PHE A 13 11.22 -17.69 8.06
CA PHE A 13 10.02 -18.27 7.46
C PHE A 13 8.76 -17.55 7.96
N TRP A 14 8.65 -17.34 9.27
CA TRP A 14 7.51 -16.62 9.86
C TRP A 14 7.43 -15.16 9.38
N TRP A 15 8.57 -14.47 9.28
CA TRP A 15 8.62 -13.12 8.72
C TRP A 15 8.19 -13.07 7.26
N SER A 16 8.63 -14.04 6.45
CA SER A 16 8.25 -14.14 5.03
C SER A 16 6.76 -14.44 4.87
N PHE A 17 6.22 -15.36 5.68
CA PHE A 17 4.81 -15.70 5.69
C PHE A 17 3.93 -14.52 6.12
N LEU A 18 4.31 -13.82 7.20
CA LEU A 18 3.60 -12.64 7.68
C LEU A 18 3.65 -11.50 6.65
N SER A 19 4.78 -11.31 5.97
CA SER A 19 4.91 -10.36 4.86
C SER A 19 3.98 -10.73 3.71
N GLY A 20 3.86 -12.02 3.36
CA GLY A 20 2.93 -12.49 2.34
C GLY A 20 1.48 -12.18 2.68
N ILE A 21 1.07 -12.44 3.93
CA ILE A 21 -0.29 -12.09 4.42
C ILE A 21 -0.51 -10.57 4.37
N ALA A 22 0.43 -9.77 4.85
CA ALA A 22 0.33 -8.32 4.84
C ALA A 22 0.20 -7.78 3.41
N GLN A 23 0.94 -8.35 2.46
CA GLN A 23 0.86 -8.01 1.04
C GLN A 23 -0.53 -8.33 0.46
N LEU A 24 -1.08 -9.51 0.76
CA LEU A 24 -2.43 -9.88 0.31
C LEU A 24 -3.49 -8.95 0.90
N LEU A 25 -3.43 -8.67 2.20
CA LEU A 25 -4.34 -7.71 2.85
C LEU A 25 -4.25 -6.32 2.23
N TYR A 26 -3.04 -5.86 1.89
CA TYR A 26 -2.84 -4.59 1.21
C TYR A 26 -3.49 -4.60 -0.18
N VAL A 27 -3.22 -5.61 -1.01
CA VAL A 27 -3.77 -5.69 -2.38
C VAL A 27 -5.29 -5.79 -2.36
N PHE A 28 -5.86 -6.69 -1.55
CA PHE A 28 -7.30 -6.86 -1.46
C PHE A 28 -7.98 -5.65 -0.81
N GLY A 29 -7.38 -5.07 0.23
CA GLY A 29 -7.88 -3.87 0.88
C GLY A 29 -7.89 -2.67 -0.08
N TYR A 30 -6.82 -2.51 -0.86
CA TYR A 30 -6.72 -1.46 -1.87
C TYR A 30 -7.74 -1.65 -3.01
N LEU A 31 -7.87 -2.86 -3.55
CA LEU A 31 -8.87 -3.17 -4.57
C LEU A 31 -10.30 -2.98 -4.05
N GLY A 32 -10.58 -3.38 -2.81
CA GLY A 32 -11.87 -3.17 -2.16
C GLY A 32 -12.19 -1.69 -1.97
N ALA A 33 -11.21 -0.92 -1.49
CA ALA A 33 -11.33 0.52 -1.34
C ALA A 33 -11.68 1.17 -2.68
N ILE A 34 -10.90 0.87 -3.73
CA ILE A 34 -11.14 1.38 -5.09
C ILE A 34 -12.52 1.02 -5.60
N ARG A 35 -12.94 -0.25 -5.44
CA ARG A 35 -14.25 -0.69 -5.92
C ARG A 35 -15.38 0.03 -5.21
N LEU A 36 -15.29 0.22 -3.90
CA LEU A 36 -16.32 0.91 -3.13
C LEU A 36 -16.42 2.40 -3.49
N THR A 37 -15.30 3.04 -3.78
CA THR A 37 -15.25 4.50 -3.85
C THR A 37 -15.24 5.04 -5.27
N PHE A 38 -14.62 4.32 -6.21
CA PHE A 38 -14.43 4.76 -7.59
C PHE A 38 -15.32 4.03 -8.60
N MET A 39 -15.98 2.93 -8.24
CA MET A 39 -16.99 2.39 -9.15
C MET A 39 -18.24 3.28 -9.16
N PRO A 40 -18.84 3.50 -10.35
CA PRO A 40 -20.09 4.23 -10.47
C PRO A 40 -21.20 3.47 -9.77
N THR A 41 -21.65 3.97 -8.61
CA THR A 41 -22.85 3.47 -7.94
C THR A 41 -24.10 3.98 -8.66
N ALA A 42 -25.24 3.31 -8.46
CA ALA A 42 -26.53 3.73 -9.03
C ALA A 42 -26.88 5.20 -8.71
N TYR A 43 -26.45 5.68 -7.53
CA TYR A 43 -26.58 7.09 -7.15
C TYR A 43 -25.70 7.99 -8.04
N LYS A 44 -24.41 7.66 -8.21
CA LYS A 44 -23.48 8.48 -9.00
C LYS A 44 -23.87 8.53 -10.48
N THR A 45 -24.34 7.42 -11.03
CA THR A 45 -24.82 7.36 -12.42
C THR A 45 -26.07 8.21 -12.63
N THR A 46 -26.95 8.31 -11.63
CA THR A 46 -28.18 9.10 -11.75
C THR A 46 -27.90 10.60 -11.62
N HIS A 47 -27.03 11.00 -10.70
CA HIS A 47 -26.82 12.42 -10.38
C HIS A 47 -25.65 13.07 -11.14
N TYR A 48 -24.61 12.32 -11.51
CA TYR A 48 -23.38 12.91 -12.08
C TYR A 48 -23.11 12.53 -13.54
N ARG A 49 -23.87 11.60 -14.13
CA ARG A 49 -23.67 11.20 -15.53
C ARG A 49 -23.90 12.35 -16.49
N GLN A 50 -25.05 13.02 -16.38
CA GLN A 50 -25.40 14.09 -17.31
C GLN A 50 -24.41 15.28 -17.20
N PRO A 51 -24.06 15.78 -16.01
CA PRO A 51 -23.02 16.80 -15.87
C PRO A 51 -21.66 16.40 -16.46
N LEU A 52 -21.22 15.15 -16.26
CA LEU A 52 -19.94 14.68 -16.80
C LEU A 52 -19.96 14.54 -18.33
N LEU A 53 -21.08 14.11 -18.88
CA LEU A 53 -21.27 14.00 -20.32
C LEU A 53 -21.26 15.40 -20.96
N ASP A 54 -21.97 16.34 -20.36
CA ASP A 54 -22.15 17.69 -20.89
C ASP A 54 -20.86 18.54 -20.79
N HIS A 55 -20.09 18.41 -19.70
CA HIS A 55 -18.89 19.24 -19.48
C HIS A 55 -17.61 18.58 -19.99
N ASN A 56 -17.49 17.26 -19.83
CA ASN A 56 -16.22 16.55 -20.06
C ASN A 56 -16.32 15.52 -21.19
N GLY A 57 -17.52 15.24 -21.73
CA GLY A 57 -17.75 14.19 -22.72
C GLY A 57 -17.56 12.77 -22.17
N ILE A 58 -17.53 12.60 -20.84
CA ILE A 58 -17.24 11.32 -20.18
C ILE A 58 -18.55 10.61 -19.83
N ASP A 59 -18.86 9.49 -20.51
CA ASP A 59 -19.96 8.61 -20.12
C ASP A 59 -19.48 7.55 -19.13
N ILE A 60 -19.86 7.72 -17.87
CA ILE A 60 -19.49 6.82 -16.76
C ILE A 60 -20.02 5.39 -16.95
N LEU A 61 -21.06 5.20 -17.79
CA LEU A 61 -21.61 3.87 -18.08
C LEU A 61 -20.79 3.09 -19.11
N ARG A 62 -19.95 3.78 -19.91
CA ARG A 62 -19.15 3.17 -20.99
C ARG A 62 -17.70 2.91 -20.59
N ILE A 63 -17.35 3.10 -19.31
CA ILE A 63 -15.99 2.83 -18.82
C ILE A 63 -15.83 1.31 -18.65
N GLU A 64 -15.48 0.63 -19.74
CA GLU A 64 -15.26 -0.83 -19.75
C GLU A 64 -13.86 -1.22 -19.23
N SER A 65 -12.88 -0.32 -19.33
CA SER A 65 -11.51 -0.58 -18.90
C SER A 65 -10.88 0.63 -18.21
N GLY A 66 -10.93 0.64 -16.87
CA GLY A 66 -10.25 1.65 -16.05
C GLY A 66 -11.02 1.99 -14.78
N TYR A 67 -10.32 2.57 -13.82
CA TYR A 67 -10.94 3.19 -12.64
C TYR A 67 -10.82 4.70 -12.81
N VAL A 68 -11.91 5.37 -13.18
CA VAL A 68 -11.94 6.83 -13.17
C VAL A 68 -12.35 7.28 -11.78
N ALA A 69 -11.40 7.87 -11.07
CA ALA A 69 -11.64 8.46 -9.77
C ALA A 69 -12.38 9.79 -9.92
N CYS A 70 -13.71 9.74 -9.90
CA CYS A 70 -14.53 10.96 -9.91
C CYS A 70 -14.76 11.46 -8.48
N ILE A 71 -14.21 12.62 -8.16
CA ILE A 71 -14.49 13.34 -6.91
C ILE A 71 -15.45 14.48 -7.24
N PHE A 72 -16.65 14.45 -6.67
CA PHE A 72 -17.63 15.52 -6.83
C PHE A 72 -17.82 16.30 -5.54
N ARG A 73 -18.17 17.59 -5.68
CA ARG A 73 -18.82 18.34 -4.63
C ARG A 73 -20.32 18.19 -4.79
N MET A 74 -20.98 17.77 -3.71
CA MET A 74 -22.44 17.73 -3.67
C MET A 74 -22.91 19.17 -3.46
N PRO A 75 -23.70 19.73 -4.40
CA PRO A 75 -24.31 21.03 -4.18
C PRO A 75 -25.22 20.92 -2.96
N SER A 76 -25.09 21.87 -2.04
CA SER A 76 -25.99 21.93 -0.89
C SER A 76 -27.42 22.21 -1.36
N TYR A 77 -28.42 21.59 -0.70
CA TYR A 77 -29.83 21.88 -0.97
C TYR A 77 -30.20 23.33 -0.63
N ASP A 78 -29.47 23.91 0.33
CA ASP A 78 -29.59 25.32 0.70
C ASP A 78 -28.41 26.11 0.10
N PRO A 79 -28.67 27.13 -0.74
CA PRO A 79 -27.62 27.95 -1.36
C PRO A 79 -26.82 28.80 -0.35
N SER A 80 -27.29 28.93 0.90
CA SER A 80 -26.56 29.60 1.97
C SER A 80 -25.51 28.72 2.65
N LEU A 81 -25.56 27.40 2.42
CA LEU A 81 -24.63 26.44 2.98
C LEU A 81 -23.55 26.07 1.97
N PRO A 82 -22.30 25.87 2.42
CA PRO A 82 -21.21 25.48 1.53
C PRO A 82 -21.45 24.07 0.95
N ASP A 83 -21.01 23.86 -0.29
CA ASP A 83 -21.04 22.55 -0.92
C ASP A 83 -20.32 21.50 -0.07
N VAL A 84 -20.94 20.34 0.05
CA VAL A 84 -20.44 19.26 0.89
C VAL A 84 -19.57 18.34 0.06
N TRP A 85 -18.42 17.95 0.61
CA TRP A 85 -17.58 16.94 -0.02
C TRP A 85 -18.28 15.59 -0.02
N GLN A 86 -18.22 14.89 -1.15
CA GLN A 86 -18.73 13.54 -1.24
C GLN A 86 -18.05 12.64 -0.19
N THR A 87 -18.86 12.09 0.71
CA THR A 87 -18.41 11.23 1.81
C THR A 87 -17.64 10.01 1.32
N ASP A 88 -18.00 9.46 0.16
CA ASP A 88 -17.27 8.34 -0.47
C ASP A 88 -15.80 8.68 -0.75
N ALA A 89 -15.50 9.92 -1.18
CA ALA A 89 -14.14 10.34 -1.48
C ALA A 89 -13.31 10.45 -0.20
N LEU A 90 -13.90 11.00 0.87
CA LEU A 90 -13.26 11.08 2.19
C LEU A 90 -12.99 9.70 2.78
N ILE A 91 -13.97 8.79 2.67
CA ILE A 91 -13.81 7.39 3.10
C ILE A 91 -12.70 6.72 2.28
N SER A 92 -12.65 6.93 0.97
CA SER A 92 -11.60 6.41 0.11
C SER A 92 -10.21 6.87 0.52
N ILE A 93 -10.05 8.18 0.75
CA ILE A 93 -8.78 8.78 1.12
C ILE A 93 -8.35 8.26 2.49
N SER A 94 -9.29 8.16 3.44
CA SER A 94 -9.05 7.60 4.77
C SER A 94 -8.58 6.14 4.71
N ILE A 95 -9.26 5.29 3.93
CA ILE A 95 -8.87 3.88 3.76
C ILE A 95 -7.50 3.78 3.08
N ALA A 96 -7.26 4.58 2.04
CA ALA A 96 -5.98 4.61 1.34
C ALA A 96 -4.83 5.03 2.28
N LEU A 97 -5.02 6.07 3.09
CA LEU A 97 -4.04 6.52 4.08
C LEU A 97 -3.79 5.45 5.15
N THR A 98 -4.85 4.80 5.64
CA THR A 98 -4.76 3.75 6.66
C THR A 98 -4.00 2.53 6.15
N LEU A 99 -4.11 2.20 4.86
CA LEU A 99 -3.33 1.11 4.25
C LEU A 99 -1.89 1.53 3.91
N PHE A 100 -1.68 2.79 3.54
CA PHE A 100 -0.37 3.27 3.08
C PHE A 100 0.60 3.57 4.23
N LEU A 101 0.13 4.20 5.30
CA LEU A 101 1.00 4.61 6.43
C LEU A 101 1.72 3.43 7.12
N PRO A 102 1.05 2.31 7.44
CA PRO A 102 1.71 1.15 8.02
C PRO A 102 2.75 0.54 7.08
N ALA A 103 2.43 0.48 5.78
CA ALA A 103 3.35 -0.05 4.77
C ALA A 103 4.63 0.79 4.69
N VAL A 104 4.49 2.12 4.64
CA VAL A 104 5.64 3.05 4.67
C VAL A 104 6.45 2.87 5.95
N ALA A 105 5.79 2.81 7.11
CA ALA A 105 6.47 2.63 8.39
C ALA A 105 7.28 1.32 8.43
N ILE A 106 6.70 0.21 7.96
CA ILE A 106 7.38 -1.09 7.87
C ILE A 106 8.60 -1.00 6.94
N ILE A 107 8.45 -0.41 5.75
CA ILE A 107 9.56 -0.27 4.79
C ILE A 107 10.70 0.55 5.40
N VAL A 108 10.40 1.66 6.08
CA VAL A 108 11.40 2.50 6.75
C VAL A 108 12.11 1.72 7.85
N ILE A 109 11.39 1.01 8.72
CA ILE A 109 11.97 0.21 9.80
C ILE A 109 12.86 -0.89 9.22
N CYS A 110 12.40 -1.64 8.22
CA CYS A 110 13.17 -2.68 7.55
C CYS A 110 14.46 -2.11 6.94
N SER A 111 14.37 -0.98 6.25
CA SER A 111 15.52 -0.29 5.66
C SER A 111 16.55 0.12 6.71
N LEU A 112 16.10 0.67 7.85
CA LEU A 112 16.97 1.05 8.97
C LEU A 112 17.67 -0.17 9.59
N LEU A 113 16.96 -1.29 9.76
CA LEU A 113 17.54 -2.53 10.29
C LEU A 113 18.60 -3.11 9.34
N ILE A 114 18.33 -3.12 8.03
CA ILE A 114 19.28 -3.56 7.01
C ILE A 114 20.53 -2.67 7.04
N LEU A 115 20.36 -1.34 7.05
CA LEU A 115 21.49 -0.40 7.13
C LEU A 115 22.32 -0.59 8.41
N ARG A 116 21.68 -0.85 9.56
CA ARG A 116 22.40 -1.18 10.80
C ARG A 116 23.21 -2.47 10.66
N LYS A 117 22.63 -3.53 10.10
CA LYS A 117 23.33 -4.81 9.88
C LYS A 117 24.48 -4.67 8.89
N LEU A 118 24.30 -3.93 7.80
CA LEU A 118 25.37 -3.64 6.84
C LEU A 118 26.50 -2.83 7.47
N ARG A 119 26.18 -1.86 8.34
CA ARG A 119 27.20 -1.08 9.06
C ARG A 119 28.01 -1.96 10.02
N ILE A 120 27.34 -2.86 10.74
CA ILE A 120 28.01 -3.81 11.63
C ILE A 120 28.86 -4.79 10.82
N ALA A 121 28.31 -5.38 9.76
CA ALA A 121 29.01 -6.30 8.85
C ALA A 121 30.27 -5.65 8.27
N LYS A 122 30.18 -4.40 7.80
CA LYS A 122 31.33 -3.62 7.33
C LYS A 122 32.39 -3.39 8.40
N SER A 123 31.99 -3.25 9.68
CA SER A 123 32.93 -3.16 10.79
C SER A 123 33.56 -4.51 11.17
N THR A 124 32.87 -5.62 10.93
CA THR A 124 33.33 -6.98 11.24
C THR A 124 34.03 -7.71 10.08
N ASP A 125 33.86 -7.34 8.82
CA ASP A 125 34.65 -7.89 7.70
C ASP A 125 36.07 -7.29 7.65
N ILE A 126 36.31 -6.20 8.38
CA ILE A 126 37.67 -5.73 8.73
C ILE A 126 38.09 -6.38 10.08
N SER A 127 37.55 -7.56 10.41
CA SER A 127 37.97 -8.32 11.57
C SER A 127 39.36 -8.92 11.34
N PRO A 128 40.22 -8.99 12.37
CA PRO A 128 41.55 -9.60 12.33
C PRO A 128 41.56 -11.04 11.79
N GLN A 129 40.42 -11.73 11.73
CA GLN A 129 40.29 -13.08 11.18
C GLN A 129 40.58 -13.16 9.67
N MET A 130 40.15 -12.17 8.86
CA MET A 130 40.52 -12.09 7.43
C MET A 130 42.00 -11.70 7.25
N ARG A 131 42.55 -10.85 8.13
CA ARG A 131 44.00 -10.57 8.17
C ARG A 131 44.81 -11.82 8.51
N ALA A 132 44.35 -12.64 9.45
CA ALA A 132 45.02 -13.86 9.86
C ALA A 132 45.00 -14.93 8.75
N THR A 133 43.88 -15.09 8.04
CA THR A 133 43.79 -16.03 6.90
C THR A 133 44.59 -15.55 5.69
N GLN A 134 44.61 -14.24 5.39
CA GLN A 134 45.52 -13.70 4.36
C GLN A 134 46.99 -13.91 4.73
N HIS A 135 47.38 -13.75 6.00
CA HIS A 135 48.74 -14.04 6.46
C HIS A 135 49.12 -15.53 6.42
N GLN A 136 48.16 -16.44 6.52
CA GLN A 136 48.40 -17.88 6.38
C GLN A 136 48.49 -18.33 4.92
N LEU A 137 47.85 -17.64 3.99
CA LEU A 137 47.91 -17.96 2.55
C LEU A 137 49.13 -17.35 1.84
N LEU A 138 49.79 -16.36 2.47
CA LEU A 138 51.01 -15.71 1.97
C LEU A 138 52.31 -16.27 2.56
N LYS A 139 52.24 -17.37 3.31
CA LYS A 139 53.39 -18.16 3.78
C LYS A 139 53.39 -19.51 3.10
#